data_AF-A0A1Y6LDA4-F1
#
_entry.id   AF-A0A1Y6LDA4-F1
#
_cell.length_a   1.000
_cell.length_b   1.000
_cell.length_c   1.000
_cell.angle_alpha   90.00
_cell.angle_beta   90.00
_cell.angle_gamma   90.00
#
_symmetry.space_group_name_H-M   'P 1'
#
loop_
_entity.id
_entity.type
_entity.pdbx_description
1 polymer ?
#
loop_
_entity_poly.entity_id
_entity_poly.type
_entity_poly.pdbx_seq_one_letter_code
_entity_poly.pdbx_strand_id
1 'polypeptide(L)'
;MTYNVYTLERIGGGSRNHVAIFVETGPDKGGRLFHVTGNILSGMVYKTRECGNPTEEVPYIPDSMVLIGTVGRESMPHFEAACEAVEVPGPQLNLRGKQIDISKPVRRCSEWVHEVKEKLIADEIVKPRRMGLQMVRIIFHSTATATFCFEKMTDPSRERNAIIGDSDNVWKYSSSSGFDLTHSETPSPSHLTIKTTTTPIIIDPAKTALVIIDMQNFFLSPLLGRTEGPGHRASAQLLEHSIPACRSAGIRTIWLNWGLTDADLSSMPGGVRRAFGFTDSNGNALDRQGRPIPPERRAFKGMGSDMGSVTDPRTGEEVKVGRMLMRDQWNMALYPPLAAAYEEGRQLPDKPDVWIDKNRMSGMWGPETDCEAFLRKEGITTLVLAGVNTDQCVHGTLLDAYNKGFDCVLLSDGCGTTSPDAAREGVEFNCANVTGFMTTCEDFAKGVAGRGSGT
;
A
#
# COMPACT_ATOMS: atom_id res chain seq x y z
N MET A 1 -37.84 12.17 13.44
CA MET A 1 -37.58 10.71 13.49
C MET A 1 -36.57 10.43 12.39
N THR A 2 -35.50 9.71 12.69
CA THR A 2 -34.46 9.36 11.72
C THR A 2 -34.56 7.89 11.35
N TYR A 3 -34.23 7.57 10.09
CA TYR A 3 -34.13 6.22 9.59
C TYR A 3 -32.66 5.84 9.38
N ASN A 4 -32.33 4.59 9.63
CA ASN A 4 -31.02 4.07 9.30
C ASN A 4 -30.96 3.80 7.79
N VAL A 5 -29.83 4.16 7.18
CA VAL A 5 -29.57 3.92 5.77
C VAL A 5 -28.41 2.94 5.66
N TYR A 6 -28.57 1.91 4.85
CA TYR A 6 -27.61 0.84 4.64
C TYR A 6 -27.32 0.65 3.15
N THR A 7 -26.17 0.08 2.83
CA THR A 7 -25.94 -0.63 1.56
C THR A 7 -25.99 -2.12 1.80
N LEU A 8 -26.47 -2.91 0.84
CA LEU A 8 -26.49 -4.38 0.95
C LEU A 8 -26.30 -5.06 -0.39
N GLU A 9 -25.91 -6.34 -0.35
CA GLU A 9 -25.71 -7.18 -1.53
C GLU A 9 -26.73 -8.31 -1.63
N ARG A 10 -27.07 -8.63 -2.87
CA ARG A 10 -27.98 -9.71 -3.27
C ARG A 10 -27.36 -10.54 -4.38
N ILE A 11 -27.74 -11.81 -4.51
CA ILE A 11 -27.24 -12.62 -5.65
C ILE A 11 -27.75 -11.99 -6.95
N GLY A 12 -26.81 -11.62 -7.84
CA GLY A 12 -27.10 -11.06 -9.16
C GLY A 12 -27.27 -12.15 -10.24
N GLY A 13 -27.87 -11.78 -11.38
CA GLY A 13 -28.09 -12.69 -12.52
C GLY A 13 -26.83 -13.06 -13.32
N GLY A 14 -25.65 -13.13 -12.70
CA GLY A 14 -24.35 -13.39 -13.34
C GLY A 14 -23.25 -13.68 -12.32
N SER A 15 -21.98 -13.53 -12.70
CA SER A 15 -20.81 -13.81 -11.83
C SER A 15 -20.54 -12.77 -10.72
N ARG A 16 -21.47 -11.83 -10.49
CA ARG A 16 -21.32 -10.72 -9.53
C ARG A 16 -22.62 -10.46 -8.78
N ASN A 17 -22.48 -9.96 -7.55
CA ASN A 17 -23.60 -9.58 -6.69
C ASN A 17 -24.25 -8.27 -7.18
N HIS A 18 -25.53 -8.11 -6.84
CA HIS A 18 -26.32 -6.91 -7.04
C HIS A 18 -26.29 -6.05 -5.77
N VAL A 19 -25.87 -4.79 -5.89
CA VAL A 19 -25.76 -3.86 -4.76
C VAL A 19 -26.97 -2.91 -4.74
N ALA A 20 -27.49 -2.60 -3.55
CA ALA A 20 -28.61 -1.69 -3.35
C ALA A 20 -28.43 -0.81 -2.10
N ILE A 21 -29.19 0.28 -2.01
CA ILE A 21 -29.33 1.10 -0.81
C ILE A 21 -30.66 0.76 -0.15
N PHE A 22 -30.66 0.57 1.17
CA PHE A 22 -31.84 0.25 1.97
C PHE A 22 -32.05 1.31 3.04
N VAL A 23 -33.28 1.81 3.17
CA VAL A 23 -33.68 2.71 4.26
C VAL A 23 -34.66 1.97 5.15
N GLU A 24 -34.30 1.79 6.41
CA GLU A 24 -35.12 1.10 7.43
C GLU A 24 -36.23 2.03 7.92
N THR A 25 -37.37 2.00 7.22
CA THR A 25 -38.53 2.88 7.46
C THR A 25 -39.72 2.18 8.13
N GLY A 26 -39.71 0.84 8.21
CA GLY A 26 -40.84 0.02 8.65
C GLY A 26 -40.58 -0.75 9.96
N PRO A 27 -41.63 -1.39 10.53
CA PRO A 27 -41.49 -2.29 11.67
C PRO A 27 -40.68 -3.54 11.29
N ASP A 28 -40.18 -4.27 12.30
CA ASP A 28 -39.44 -5.54 12.14
C ASP A 28 -38.24 -5.43 11.18
N LYS A 29 -37.51 -4.30 11.22
CA LYS A 29 -36.38 -3.98 10.33
C LYS A 29 -36.74 -3.92 8.85
N GLY A 30 -38.02 -3.78 8.52
CA GLY A 30 -38.50 -3.55 7.16
C GLY A 30 -38.23 -2.13 6.67
N GLY A 31 -38.38 -1.92 5.37
CA GLY A 31 -38.20 -0.59 4.79
C GLY A 31 -38.17 -0.59 3.28
N ARG A 32 -37.45 0.39 2.71
CA ARG A 32 -37.46 0.65 1.27
C ARG A 32 -36.07 0.47 0.65
N LEU A 33 -36.01 -0.29 -0.44
CA LEU A 33 -34.84 -0.47 -1.29
C LEU A 33 -34.82 0.52 -2.45
N PHE A 34 -33.63 1.02 -2.76
CA PHE A 34 -33.29 1.90 -3.86
C PHE A 34 -32.17 1.24 -4.66
N HIS A 35 -32.42 0.93 -5.93
CA HIS A 35 -31.46 0.18 -6.75
C HIS A 35 -31.64 0.42 -8.25
N VAL A 36 -30.65 0.02 -9.04
CA VAL A 36 -30.76 -0.06 -10.50
C VAL A 36 -30.83 -1.52 -10.93
N THR A 37 -31.79 -1.86 -11.77
CA THR A 37 -32.02 -3.23 -12.26
C THR A 37 -31.77 -3.31 -13.76
N GLY A 38 -31.18 -4.40 -14.23
CA GLY A 38 -30.80 -4.57 -15.64
C GLY A 38 -29.39 -5.12 -15.76
N ASN A 39 -28.77 -4.95 -16.92
CA ASN A 39 -27.42 -5.45 -17.17
C ASN A 39 -26.67 -4.52 -18.14
N ILE A 40 -25.35 -4.74 -18.28
CA ILE A 40 -24.49 -3.89 -19.11
C ILE A 40 -24.74 -4.04 -20.63
N LEU A 41 -25.53 -5.02 -21.06
CA LEU A 41 -25.90 -5.22 -22.47
C LEU A 41 -27.14 -4.41 -22.84
N SER A 42 -28.19 -4.45 -22.02
CA SER A 42 -29.47 -3.75 -22.27
C SER A 42 -29.59 -2.41 -21.55
N GLY A 43 -28.63 -2.07 -20.69
CA GLY A 43 -28.73 -0.96 -19.76
C GLY A 43 -29.50 -1.32 -18.48
N MET A 44 -29.44 -0.41 -17.53
CA MET A 44 -30.07 -0.50 -16.21
C MET A 44 -31.17 0.55 -16.06
N VAL A 45 -32.06 0.32 -15.10
CA VAL A 45 -33.20 1.19 -14.77
C VAL A 45 -33.29 1.33 -13.27
N TYR A 46 -33.33 2.58 -12.79
CA TYR A 46 -33.57 2.89 -11.38
C TYR A 46 -34.99 2.47 -10.96
N LYS A 47 -35.07 1.82 -9.80
CA LYS A 47 -36.32 1.34 -9.19
C LYS A 47 -36.26 1.52 -7.68
N THR A 48 -37.44 1.56 -7.07
CA THR A 48 -37.60 1.44 -5.62
C THR A 48 -38.57 0.33 -5.29
N ARG A 49 -38.41 -0.32 -4.14
CA ARG A 49 -39.31 -1.39 -3.69
C ARG A 49 -39.38 -1.42 -2.17
N GLU A 50 -40.58 -1.52 -1.61
CA GLU A 50 -40.75 -1.88 -0.20
C GLU A 50 -40.32 -3.34 0.03
N CYS A 51 -39.70 -3.61 1.16
CA CYS A 51 -39.26 -4.95 1.55
C CYS A 51 -39.37 -5.15 3.06
N GLY A 52 -39.47 -6.41 3.49
CA GLY A 52 -39.37 -6.78 4.90
C GLY A 52 -37.93 -6.63 5.38
N ASN A 53 -37.54 -7.37 6.42
CA ASN A 53 -36.14 -7.44 6.82
C ASN A 53 -35.29 -8.00 5.66
N PRO A 54 -34.41 -7.19 5.04
CA PRO A 54 -33.69 -7.64 3.85
C PRO A 54 -32.70 -8.78 4.16
N THR A 55 -32.31 -8.99 5.42
CA THR A 55 -31.43 -10.10 5.81
C THR A 55 -32.16 -11.46 5.81
N GLU A 56 -33.49 -11.46 5.80
CA GLU A 56 -34.34 -12.65 5.79
C GLU A 56 -34.91 -12.94 4.39
N GLU A 57 -34.75 -12.02 3.43
CA GLU A 57 -35.19 -12.20 2.06
C GLU A 57 -34.13 -12.91 1.20
N VAL A 58 -34.55 -13.90 0.40
CA VAL A 58 -33.67 -14.51 -0.63
C VAL A 58 -33.81 -13.75 -1.96
N PRO A 59 -32.71 -13.45 -2.69
CA PRO A 59 -31.33 -13.80 -2.36
C PRO A 59 -30.58 -12.65 -1.68
N TYR A 60 -30.31 -12.76 -0.38
CA TYR A 60 -29.41 -11.89 0.39
C TYR A 60 -28.03 -12.54 0.51
N ILE A 61 -26.97 -11.74 0.47
CA ILE A 61 -25.61 -12.19 0.78
C ILE A 61 -25.37 -11.97 2.28
N PRO A 62 -25.10 -13.02 3.08
CA PRO A 62 -24.81 -12.88 4.50
C PRO A 62 -23.75 -11.82 4.79
N ASP A 63 -23.94 -11.07 5.87
CA ASP A 63 -23.05 -10.03 6.37
C ASP A 63 -22.73 -8.87 5.39
N SER A 64 -23.52 -8.70 4.32
CA SER A 64 -23.32 -7.64 3.33
C SER A 64 -24.01 -6.31 3.67
N MET A 65 -24.87 -6.27 4.69
CA MET A 65 -25.60 -5.06 5.08
C MET A 65 -24.72 -4.11 5.91
N VAL A 66 -24.35 -2.98 5.34
CA VAL A 66 -23.43 -1.98 5.92
C VAL A 66 -24.16 -0.66 6.17
N LEU A 67 -24.18 -0.17 7.41
CA LEU A 67 -24.78 1.12 7.77
C LEU A 67 -23.95 2.27 7.17
N ILE A 68 -24.58 3.16 6.39
CA ILE A 68 -23.92 4.34 5.80
C ILE A 68 -24.23 5.64 6.55
N GLY A 69 -25.32 5.69 7.32
CA GLY A 69 -25.67 6.86 8.13
C GLY A 69 -27.14 6.87 8.51
N THR A 70 -27.63 8.06 8.90
CA THR A 70 -29.05 8.26 9.19
C THR A 70 -29.63 9.38 8.33
N VAL A 71 -30.90 9.24 7.95
CA VAL A 71 -31.66 10.24 7.19
C VAL A 71 -32.85 10.70 8.01
N GLY A 72 -33.14 12.00 8.00
CA GLY A 72 -34.37 12.53 8.61
C GLY A 72 -35.60 12.07 7.83
N ARG A 73 -36.70 11.76 8.50
CA ARG A 73 -37.97 11.40 7.84
C ARG A 73 -38.41 12.48 6.85
N GLU A 74 -38.18 13.74 7.18
CA GLU A 74 -38.43 14.93 6.35
C GLU A 74 -37.50 15.04 5.14
N SER A 75 -36.33 14.39 5.18
CA SER A 75 -35.33 14.41 4.10
C SER A 75 -35.54 13.28 3.08
N MET A 76 -36.52 12.39 3.26
CA MET A 76 -36.81 11.29 2.33
C MET A 76 -37.13 11.74 0.89
N PRO A 77 -37.88 12.83 0.64
CA PRO A 77 -38.06 13.33 -0.73
C PRO A 77 -36.76 13.78 -1.38
N HIS A 78 -35.86 14.40 -0.61
CA HIS A 78 -34.53 14.80 -1.09
C HIS A 78 -33.64 13.59 -1.35
N PHE A 79 -33.76 12.55 -0.53
CA PHE A 79 -33.08 11.27 -0.72
C PHE A 79 -33.48 10.63 -2.06
N GLU A 80 -34.77 10.57 -2.36
CA GLU A 80 -35.29 10.07 -3.63
C GLU A 80 -34.77 10.88 -4.82
N ALA A 81 -34.82 12.21 -4.72
CA ALA A 81 -34.31 13.10 -5.76
C ALA A 81 -32.79 12.91 -5.98
N ALA A 82 -32.01 12.65 -4.92
CA ALA A 82 -30.59 12.39 -5.03
C ALA A 82 -30.28 11.06 -5.74
N CYS A 83 -31.07 10.01 -5.47
CA CYS A 83 -30.98 8.75 -6.21
C CYS A 83 -31.27 8.94 -7.71
N GLU A 84 -32.30 9.71 -8.05
CA GLU A 84 -32.69 9.99 -9.45
C GLU A 84 -31.68 10.86 -10.21
N ALA A 85 -30.98 11.74 -9.51
CA ALA A 85 -29.99 12.65 -10.10
C ALA A 85 -28.70 11.93 -10.56
N VAL A 86 -28.41 10.74 -10.03
CA VAL A 86 -27.22 9.96 -10.44
C VAL A 86 -27.52 9.19 -11.72
N GLU A 87 -26.72 9.42 -12.76
CA GLU A 87 -26.89 8.81 -14.07
C GLU A 87 -26.89 7.27 -13.97
N VAL A 88 -28.02 6.68 -14.33
CA VAL A 88 -28.19 5.22 -14.38
C VAL A 88 -27.41 4.65 -15.58
N PRO A 89 -26.57 3.61 -15.40
CA PRO A 89 -25.78 3.06 -16.48
C PRO A 89 -26.64 2.55 -17.65
N GLY A 90 -26.45 3.13 -18.83
CA GLY A 90 -27.06 2.67 -20.09
C GLY A 90 -26.42 1.38 -20.65
N PRO A 91 -26.80 0.97 -21.87
CA PRO A 91 -26.14 -0.09 -22.62
C PRO A 91 -24.66 0.23 -22.84
N GLN A 92 -23.78 -0.71 -22.52
CA GLN A 92 -22.32 -0.53 -22.56
C GLN A 92 -21.62 -1.58 -23.41
N LEU A 93 -22.26 -2.72 -23.67
CA LEU A 93 -21.81 -3.73 -24.61
C LEU A 93 -22.75 -3.81 -25.81
N ASN A 94 -22.21 -4.16 -26.97
CA ASN A 94 -23.03 -4.56 -28.11
C ASN A 94 -23.42 -6.05 -28.01
N LEU A 95 -24.29 -6.53 -28.90
CA LEU A 95 -24.75 -7.93 -28.95
C LEU A 95 -23.64 -8.97 -29.15
N ARG A 96 -22.42 -8.54 -29.52
CA ARG A 96 -21.23 -9.40 -29.64
C ARG A 96 -20.35 -9.39 -28.39
N GLY A 97 -20.79 -8.74 -27.31
CA GLY A 97 -20.07 -8.64 -26.04
C GLY A 97 -18.90 -7.65 -26.05
N LYS A 98 -18.73 -6.85 -27.11
CA LYS A 98 -17.69 -5.81 -27.17
C LYS A 98 -18.22 -4.50 -26.59
N GLN A 99 -17.38 -3.81 -25.84
CA GLN A 99 -17.70 -2.50 -25.29
C GLN A 99 -18.02 -1.48 -26.40
N ILE A 100 -19.12 -0.75 -26.23
CA ILE A 100 -19.61 0.26 -27.18
C ILE A 100 -18.67 1.47 -27.20
N ASP A 101 -18.26 1.95 -26.03
CA ASP A 101 -17.32 3.05 -25.87
C ASP A 101 -16.17 2.62 -24.96
N ILE A 102 -15.01 2.35 -25.56
CA ILE A 102 -13.80 1.88 -24.85
C ILE A 102 -13.10 2.99 -24.05
N SER A 103 -13.45 4.26 -24.29
CA SER A 103 -12.87 5.40 -23.56
C SER A 103 -13.46 5.57 -22.17
N LYS A 104 -14.63 4.98 -21.91
CA LYS A 104 -15.33 5.04 -20.63
C LYS A 104 -15.17 3.72 -19.86
N PRO A 105 -15.02 3.73 -18.53
CA PRO A 105 -15.05 2.51 -17.74
C PRO A 105 -16.46 1.88 -17.76
N VAL A 106 -16.53 0.56 -17.60
CA VAL A 106 -17.82 -0.14 -17.48
C VAL A 106 -18.42 0.13 -16.09
N ARG A 107 -19.57 0.81 -16.05
CA ARG A 107 -20.36 1.11 -14.85
C ARG A 107 -21.47 0.07 -14.63
N ARG A 108 -21.74 -0.28 -13.38
CA ARG A 108 -22.74 -1.28 -12.94
C ARG A 108 -23.54 -0.74 -11.76
N CYS A 109 -24.35 -1.60 -11.13
CA CYS A 109 -25.10 -1.23 -9.94
C CYS A 109 -24.21 -0.83 -8.76
N SER A 110 -23.00 -1.40 -8.63
CA SER A 110 -22.03 -1.01 -7.61
C SER A 110 -21.57 0.44 -7.76
N GLU A 111 -21.22 0.87 -8.98
CA GLU A 111 -20.77 2.24 -9.25
C GLU A 111 -21.91 3.23 -9.04
N TRP A 112 -23.14 2.90 -9.48
CA TRP A 112 -24.30 3.74 -9.22
C TRP A 112 -24.60 3.90 -7.72
N VAL A 113 -24.61 2.80 -6.93
CA VAL A 113 -24.81 2.86 -5.48
C VAL A 113 -23.74 3.72 -4.80
N HIS A 114 -22.49 3.58 -5.27
CA HIS A 114 -21.37 4.34 -4.75
C HIS A 114 -21.54 5.85 -4.98
N GLU A 115 -21.85 6.27 -6.21
CA GLU A 115 -22.09 7.67 -6.55
C GLU A 115 -23.31 8.26 -5.82
N VAL A 116 -24.39 7.49 -5.66
CA VAL A 116 -25.57 7.93 -4.87
C VAL A 116 -25.17 8.12 -3.41
N LYS A 117 -24.41 7.20 -2.82
CA LYS A 117 -23.92 7.33 -1.44
C LYS A 117 -23.09 8.61 -1.27
N GLU A 118 -22.15 8.88 -2.17
CA GLU A 118 -21.34 10.11 -2.12
C GLU A 118 -22.20 11.35 -2.21
N LYS A 119 -23.17 11.37 -3.15
CA LYS A 119 -24.11 12.49 -3.30
C LYS A 119 -24.95 12.72 -2.05
N LEU A 120 -25.51 11.66 -1.47
CA LEU A 120 -26.33 11.75 -0.26
C LEU A 120 -25.58 12.32 0.94
N ILE A 121 -24.28 12.02 1.06
CA ILE A 121 -23.41 12.54 2.12
C ILE A 121 -22.99 13.98 1.81
N ALA A 122 -22.62 14.27 0.56
CA ALA A 122 -22.17 15.59 0.12
C ALA A 122 -23.30 16.64 0.22
N ASP A 123 -24.53 16.24 -0.09
CA ASP A 123 -25.73 17.08 0.03
C ASP A 123 -26.27 17.14 1.48
N GLU A 124 -25.57 16.55 2.45
CA GLU A 124 -25.93 16.45 3.87
C GLU A 124 -27.31 15.80 4.15
N ILE A 125 -27.85 15.07 3.18
CA ILE A 125 -29.14 14.35 3.27
C ILE A 125 -29.00 13.16 4.22
N VAL A 126 -27.91 12.40 4.08
CA VAL A 126 -27.53 11.33 5.00
C VAL A 126 -26.42 11.83 5.89
N LYS A 127 -26.65 11.80 7.20
CA LYS A 127 -25.65 12.15 8.20
C LYS A 127 -24.82 10.91 8.54
N PRO A 128 -23.53 10.86 8.20
CA PRO A 128 -22.65 9.80 8.64
C PRO A 128 -22.55 9.84 10.18
N ARG A 129 -22.45 8.69 10.82
CA ARG A 129 -22.28 8.63 12.28
C ARG A 129 -20.92 9.26 12.64
N ARG A 130 -20.92 10.40 13.33
CA ARG A 130 -19.70 11.09 13.80
C ARG A 130 -18.94 10.19 14.77
N MET A 131 -17.73 9.76 14.40
CA MET A 131 -16.64 9.53 15.35
C MET A 131 -16.08 10.92 15.74
N GLY A 132 -15.72 11.12 17.02
CA GLY A 132 -15.29 12.43 17.56
C GLY A 132 -14.15 13.11 16.78
N LEU A 133 -14.28 14.44 16.65
CA LEU A 133 -13.51 15.47 15.91
C LEU A 133 -11.96 15.37 15.99
N GLN A 134 -11.13 15.90 15.06
CA GLN A 134 -11.31 17.01 14.10
C GLN A 134 -10.27 17.01 12.91
N MET A 135 -10.78 17.31 11.71
CA MET A 135 -10.19 17.86 10.46
C MET A 135 -8.69 17.66 10.09
N VAL A 136 -8.44 16.94 8.97
CA VAL A 136 -7.92 17.47 7.69
C VAL A 136 -8.55 16.68 6.54
N ARG A 137 -8.98 17.36 5.46
CA ARG A 137 -9.45 16.80 4.18
C ARG A 137 -8.39 15.86 3.59
N ILE A 138 -8.77 14.64 3.20
CA ILE A 138 -8.39 13.98 1.94
C ILE A 138 -9.32 12.78 1.72
N ILE A 139 -9.83 12.72 0.50
CA ILE A 139 -10.67 11.69 -0.10
C ILE A 139 -9.87 10.38 -0.14
N PHE A 140 -10.36 9.30 0.45
CA PHE A 140 -10.11 7.94 -0.04
C PHE A 140 -11.10 6.95 0.58
N HIS A 141 -11.73 6.19 -0.32
CA HIS A 141 -12.37 4.91 -0.09
C HIS A 141 -11.41 3.98 0.63
N SER A 142 -11.87 3.27 1.66
CA SER A 142 -11.93 1.80 1.64
C SER A 142 -12.30 1.24 3.02
N THR A 143 -13.24 0.30 2.96
CA THR A 143 -13.62 -0.77 3.88
C THR A 143 -13.00 -0.85 5.29
N ALA A 144 -13.85 -0.78 6.31
CA ALA A 144 -13.59 -1.41 7.61
C ALA A 144 -14.60 -2.54 7.82
N THR A 145 -14.11 -3.77 7.71
CA THR A 145 -14.78 -4.97 8.25
C THR A 145 -14.85 -4.83 9.76
N ALA A 146 -16.03 -5.02 10.33
CA ALA A 146 -16.31 -4.82 11.74
C ALA A 146 -15.52 -5.79 12.63
N THR A 147 -14.57 -5.26 13.37
CA THR A 147 -14.04 -5.89 14.58
C THR A 147 -15.20 -6.04 15.58
N PHE A 148 -15.43 -7.26 16.07
CA PHE A 148 -16.29 -7.51 17.22
C PHE A 148 -15.82 -6.64 18.40
N CYS A 149 -16.51 -5.54 18.68
CA CYS A 149 -16.35 -4.82 19.94
C CYS A 149 -17.12 -5.60 21.03
N PHE A 150 -16.40 -6.43 21.75
CA PHE A 150 -16.69 -6.62 23.17
C PHE A 150 -16.64 -5.23 23.80
N GLU A 151 -17.82 -4.70 24.14
CA GLU A 151 -17.97 -3.46 24.88
C GLU A 151 -17.44 -3.67 26.31
N LYS A 152 -16.10 -3.62 26.46
CA LYS A 152 -15.46 -3.59 27.77
C LYS A 152 -15.54 -2.17 28.30
N MET A 153 -16.50 -1.98 29.20
CA MET A 153 -16.41 -1.21 30.44
C MET A 153 -14.98 -0.77 30.78
N THR A 154 -14.48 0.32 30.19
CA THR A 154 -13.22 0.93 30.64
C THR A 154 -13.35 2.44 30.64
N ASP A 155 -13.07 3.00 31.80
CA ASP A 155 -13.05 4.44 32.08
C ASP A 155 -12.00 5.14 31.20
N PRO A 156 -12.40 6.11 30.35
CA PRO A 156 -11.47 6.87 29.50
C PRO A 156 -10.42 7.67 30.28
N SER A 157 -10.61 7.88 31.59
CA SER A 157 -9.67 8.62 32.44
C SER A 157 -8.50 7.77 32.95
N ARG A 158 -8.56 6.44 32.79
CA ARG A 158 -7.52 5.54 33.30
C ARG A 158 -6.47 5.26 32.24
N GLU A 159 -5.26 5.76 32.46
CA GLU A 159 -4.10 5.42 31.63
C GLU A 159 -3.88 3.89 31.63
N ARG A 160 -3.77 3.32 30.43
CA ARG A 160 -3.52 1.90 30.23
C ARG A 160 -2.09 1.72 29.79
N ASN A 161 -1.32 1.00 30.60
CA ASN A 161 0.08 0.68 30.33
C ASN A 161 0.25 -0.83 30.16
N ALA A 162 1.12 -1.26 29.26
CA ALA A 162 1.48 -2.67 29.08
C ALA A 162 2.96 -2.82 28.71
N ILE A 163 3.51 -4.01 28.98
CA ILE A 163 4.80 -4.47 28.50
C ILE A 163 4.53 -5.69 27.63
N ILE A 164 5.13 -5.73 26.43
CA ILE A 164 4.91 -6.77 25.43
C ILE A 164 6.28 -7.35 25.08
N GLY A 165 6.39 -8.68 25.04
CA GLY A 165 7.64 -9.38 24.74
C GLY A 165 8.49 -9.73 25.96
N ASP A 166 9.75 -10.08 25.72
CA ASP A 166 10.73 -10.49 26.73
C ASP A 166 11.91 -9.50 26.81
N SER A 167 12.96 -9.81 27.59
CA SER A 167 14.09 -8.90 27.81
C SER A 167 14.83 -8.49 26.53
N ASP A 168 14.82 -9.34 25.51
CA ASP A 168 15.61 -9.15 24.29
C ASP A 168 14.76 -8.50 23.18
N ASN A 169 13.43 -8.56 23.30
CA ASN A 169 12.47 -7.97 22.37
C ASN A 169 11.27 -7.36 23.11
N VAL A 170 11.53 -6.35 23.94
CA VAL A 170 10.49 -5.65 24.73
C VAL A 170 9.94 -4.41 24.06
N TRP A 171 8.61 -4.29 24.00
CA TRP A 171 7.90 -3.03 23.75
C TRP A 171 7.16 -2.58 25.00
N LYS A 172 7.01 -1.28 25.17
CA LYS A 172 6.08 -0.71 26.15
C LYS A 172 4.92 -0.07 25.42
N TYR A 173 3.74 -0.08 26.03
CA TYR A 173 2.57 0.59 25.52
C TYR A 173 2.01 1.51 26.58
N SER A 174 1.63 2.73 26.18
CA SER A 174 0.73 3.59 26.94
C SER A 174 -0.39 4.08 26.04
N SER A 175 -1.61 4.15 26.58
CA SER A 175 -2.74 4.77 25.89
C SER A 175 -2.54 6.26 25.58
N SER A 176 -1.59 6.93 26.23
CA SER A 176 -1.31 8.36 26.02
C SER A 176 -0.22 8.61 24.95
N SER A 177 0.81 7.76 24.88
CA SER A 177 1.97 7.95 24.00
C SER A 177 2.14 6.89 22.90
N GLY A 178 1.33 5.83 22.91
CA GLY A 178 1.41 4.74 21.93
C GLY A 178 2.44 3.66 22.30
N PHE A 179 3.12 3.11 21.29
CA PHE A 179 4.10 2.03 21.49
C PHE A 179 5.53 2.57 21.55
N ASP A 180 6.29 2.14 22.54
CA ASP A 180 7.72 2.42 22.67
C ASP A 180 8.53 1.21 22.21
N LEU A 181 9.24 1.40 21.10
CA LEU A 181 10.06 0.43 20.37
C LEU A 181 11.55 0.64 20.66
N THR A 182 11.92 1.42 21.68
CA THR A 182 13.34 1.71 21.97
C THR A 182 14.09 0.51 22.57
N HIS A 183 13.38 -0.57 22.93
CA HIS A 183 13.90 -1.75 23.64
C HIS A 183 14.79 -1.36 24.82
N SER A 184 14.34 -0.39 25.62
CA SER A 184 15.06 0.09 26.79
C SER A 184 14.17 0.09 28.02
N GLU A 185 14.70 -0.39 29.15
CA GLU A 185 14.02 -0.30 30.45
C GLU A 185 13.82 1.16 30.89
N THR A 186 14.73 2.05 30.50
CA THR A 186 14.68 3.49 30.74
C THR A 186 14.59 4.26 29.42
N PRO A 187 13.67 5.23 29.24
CA PRO A 187 13.54 5.97 27.99
C PRO A 187 14.89 6.57 27.56
N SER A 188 15.32 6.28 26.34
CA SER A 188 16.49 6.92 25.74
C SER A 188 16.25 8.43 25.70
N PRO A 189 17.15 9.29 26.21
CA PRO A 189 16.96 10.74 26.19
C PRO A 189 16.88 11.30 24.76
N SER A 190 17.24 10.50 23.76
CA SER A 190 17.27 10.85 22.34
C SER A 190 16.20 10.13 21.50
N HIS A 191 15.03 9.80 22.05
CA HIS A 191 13.95 9.14 21.31
C HIS A 191 13.18 10.09 20.38
N LEU A 192 12.50 9.51 19.38
CA LEU A 192 11.66 10.22 18.42
C LEU A 192 10.24 9.67 18.47
N THR A 193 9.25 10.57 18.51
CA THR A 193 7.83 10.20 18.42
C THR A 193 7.36 10.32 16.97
N ILE A 194 7.02 9.19 16.37
CA ILE A 194 6.58 9.10 14.99
C ILE A 194 5.08 8.86 14.97
N LYS A 195 4.36 9.72 14.27
CA LYS A 195 2.94 9.51 13.97
C LYS A 195 2.81 8.42 12.91
N THR A 196 1.89 7.48 13.13
CA THR A 196 1.56 6.41 12.19
C THR A 196 0.08 6.48 11.82
N THR A 197 -0.36 5.64 10.87
CA THR A 197 -1.77 5.54 10.47
C THR A 197 -2.67 4.91 11.54
N THR A 198 -2.10 4.24 12.55
CA THR A 198 -2.87 3.56 13.61
C THR A 198 -2.60 4.16 14.98
N THR A 199 -1.40 3.98 15.52
CA THR A 199 -1.01 4.46 16.85
C THR A 199 0.42 5.03 16.80
N PRO A 200 0.70 6.18 17.44
CA PRO A 200 2.06 6.70 17.50
C PRO A 200 3.06 5.67 18.01
N ILE A 201 4.29 5.79 17.54
CA ILE A 201 5.40 4.97 18.00
C ILE A 201 6.55 5.84 18.47
N ILE A 202 7.32 5.34 19.42
CA ILE A 202 8.55 5.95 19.92
C ILE A 202 9.71 5.06 19.49
N ILE A 203 10.70 5.64 18.82
CA ILE A 203 11.87 4.92 18.30
C ILE A 203 13.17 5.54 18.83
N ASP A 204 14.22 4.72 18.91
CA ASP A 204 15.57 5.22 19.18
C ASP A 204 16.31 5.38 17.84
N PRO A 205 16.71 6.61 17.44
CA PRO A 205 17.40 6.83 16.18
C PRO A 205 18.72 6.05 16.07
N ALA A 206 19.41 5.79 17.18
CA ALA A 206 20.65 5.03 17.17
C ALA A 206 20.44 3.52 16.89
N LYS A 207 19.23 3.02 17.16
CA LYS A 207 18.81 1.63 16.89
C LYS A 207 17.88 1.53 15.68
N THR A 208 17.75 2.60 14.90
CA THR A 208 16.88 2.65 13.72
C THR A 208 17.70 2.73 12.43
N ALA A 209 17.25 2.03 11.39
CA ALA A 209 17.78 2.19 10.04
C ALA A 209 16.68 2.48 9.01
N LEU A 210 16.94 3.43 8.10
CA LEU A 210 16.19 3.59 6.85
C LEU A 210 16.75 2.62 5.81
N VAL A 211 15.91 1.69 5.33
CA VAL A 211 16.28 0.67 4.34
C VAL A 211 15.58 0.99 3.02
N ILE A 212 16.34 1.46 2.03
CA ILE A 212 15.86 1.84 0.70
C ILE A 212 16.13 0.69 -0.27
N ILE A 213 15.06 0.11 -0.81
CA ILE A 213 15.11 -1.18 -1.52
C ILE A 213 15.00 -1.00 -3.04
N ASP A 214 15.97 -1.54 -3.77
CA ASP A 214 15.97 -1.75 -5.24
C ASP A 214 15.65 -0.51 -6.09
N MET A 215 16.06 0.69 -5.67
CA MET A 215 15.82 1.92 -6.43
C MET A 215 16.82 2.09 -7.60
N GLN A 216 16.95 1.04 -8.41
CA GLN A 216 17.97 0.86 -9.44
C GLN A 216 17.44 1.25 -10.83
N ASN A 217 18.36 1.53 -11.76
CA ASN A 217 18.05 1.85 -13.16
C ASN A 217 17.18 0.78 -13.83
N PHE A 218 17.38 -0.50 -13.50
CA PHE A 218 16.56 -1.59 -14.01
C PHE A 218 15.05 -1.38 -13.80
N PHE A 219 14.69 -0.83 -12.63
CA PHE A 219 13.31 -0.64 -12.21
C PHE A 219 12.75 0.73 -12.58
N LEU A 220 13.60 1.77 -12.59
CA LEU A 220 13.15 3.16 -12.71
C LEU A 220 13.60 3.90 -13.97
N SER A 221 14.65 3.45 -14.67
CA SER A 221 15.23 4.25 -15.75
C SER A 221 14.34 4.33 -16.99
N PRO A 222 14.03 5.54 -17.50
CA PRO A 222 13.34 5.71 -18.77
C PRO A 222 14.07 5.11 -19.97
N LEU A 223 15.40 4.96 -19.91
CA LEU A 223 16.18 4.31 -20.97
C LEU A 223 15.84 2.82 -21.12
N LEU A 224 15.23 2.21 -20.11
CA LEU A 224 14.69 0.84 -20.18
C LEU A 224 13.17 0.81 -20.43
N GLY A 225 12.60 1.93 -20.89
CA GLY A 225 11.18 2.06 -21.21
C GLY A 225 10.28 2.24 -19.98
N ARG A 226 10.84 2.65 -18.84
CA ARG A 226 10.07 2.97 -17.63
C ARG A 226 9.48 4.37 -17.76
N THR A 227 8.17 4.48 -17.56
CA THR A 227 7.50 5.79 -17.51
C THR A 227 7.40 6.26 -16.07
N GLU A 228 7.27 7.58 -15.89
CA GLU A 228 6.97 8.18 -14.59
C GLU A 228 5.80 7.45 -13.91
N GLY A 229 6.00 7.07 -12.64
CA GLY A 229 5.06 6.21 -11.93
C GLY A 229 5.26 6.21 -10.42
N PRO A 230 4.65 5.25 -9.71
CA PRO A 230 4.72 5.16 -8.25
C PRO A 230 6.15 5.10 -7.71
N GLY A 231 7.05 4.35 -8.36
CA GLY A 231 8.47 4.27 -7.96
C GLY A 231 9.22 5.61 -8.08
N HIS A 232 8.94 6.41 -9.12
CA HIS A 232 9.52 7.74 -9.28
C HIS A 232 8.99 8.72 -8.24
N ARG A 233 7.71 8.65 -7.90
CA ARG A 233 7.13 9.46 -6.80
C ARG A 233 7.73 9.09 -5.45
N ALA A 234 7.92 7.79 -5.18
CA ALA A 234 8.63 7.31 -4.01
C ALA A 234 10.07 7.84 -3.93
N SER A 235 10.80 7.84 -5.06
CA SER A 235 12.12 8.46 -5.15
C SER A 235 12.09 9.94 -4.75
N ALA A 236 11.09 10.70 -5.20
CA ALA A 236 10.97 12.12 -4.87
C ALA A 236 10.69 12.34 -3.38
N GLN A 237 9.74 11.60 -2.81
CA GLN A 237 9.38 11.69 -1.39
C GLN A 237 10.54 11.33 -0.45
N LEU A 238 11.32 10.29 -0.81
CA LEU A 238 12.51 9.90 -0.08
C LEU A 238 13.59 11.00 -0.07
N LEU A 239 13.86 11.59 -1.24
CA LEU A 239 14.84 12.66 -1.39
C LEU A 239 14.43 13.94 -0.66
N GLU A 240 13.13 14.27 -0.70
CA GLU A 240 12.60 15.50 -0.11
C GLU A 240 12.50 15.42 1.42
N HIS A 241 12.13 14.25 1.97
CA HIS A 241 11.76 14.15 3.38
C HIS A 241 12.60 13.14 4.15
N SER A 242 12.54 11.86 3.80
CA SER A 242 13.02 10.78 4.68
C SER A 242 14.54 10.68 4.75
N ILE A 243 15.24 10.81 3.62
CA ILE A 243 16.71 10.73 3.58
C ILE A 243 17.33 11.88 4.39
N PRO A 244 16.96 13.16 4.16
CA PRO A 244 17.49 14.26 4.97
C PRO A 244 17.15 14.12 6.47
N ALA A 245 15.90 13.76 6.78
CA ALA A 245 15.45 13.57 8.16
C ALA A 245 16.29 12.50 8.89
N CYS A 246 16.45 11.32 8.28
CA CYS A 246 17.24 10.24 8.87
C CYS A 246 18.68 10.67 9.14
N ARG A 247 19.33 11.28 8.16
CA ARG A 247 20.71 11.77 8.31
C ARG A 247 20.85 12.79 9.44
N SER A 248 19.93 13.76 9.52
CA SER A 248 19.92 14.76 10.59
C SER A 248 19.73 14.18 11.99
N ALA A 249 19.07 13.03 12.10
CA ALA A 249 18.81 12.35 13.37
C ALA A 249 19.87 11.30 13.75
N GLY A 250 20.84 11.04 12.86
CA GLY A 250 21.81 9.97 13.04
C GLY A 250 21.23 8.57 12.80
N ILE A 251 20.09 8.47 12.11
CA ILE A 251 19.50 7.19 11.67
C ILE A 251 20.33 6.67 10.50
N ARG A 252 20.76 5.40 10.59
CA ARG A 252 21.56 4.75 9.53
C ARG A 252 20.75 4.62 8.25
N THR A 253 21.29 5.03 7.11
CA THR A 253 20.67 4.76 5.80
C THR A 253 21.37 3.57 5.12
N ILE A 254 20.57 2.59 4.68
CA ILE A 254 21.02 1.37 4.00
C ILE A 254 20.38 1.33 2.62
N TRP A 255 21.22 1.18 1.60
CA TRP A 255 20.84 0.99 0.20
C TRP A 255 20.91 -0.50 -0.12
N LEU A 256 19.76 -1.16 -0.05
CA LEU A 256 19.61 -2.61 -0.17
C LEU A 256 19.13 -2.97 -1.57
N ASN A 257 20.02 -3.44 -2.43
CA ASN A 257 19.76 -3.53 -3.86
C ASN A 257 20.05 -4.92 -4.42
N TRP A 258 19.38 -5.33 -5.49
CA TRP A 258 19.81 -6.51 -6.24
C TRP A 258 21.27 -6.35 -6.69
N GLY A 259 22.10 -7.33 -6.39
CA GLY A 259 23.51 -7.32 -6.77
C GLY A 259 24.05 -8.74 -6.88
N LEU A 260 23.84 -9.35 -8.06
CA LEU A 260 24.14 -10.76 -8.28
C LEU A 260 25.58 -11.00 -8.69
N THR A 261 26.13 -12.09 -8.16
CA THR A 261 27.34 -12.74 -8.64
C THR A 261 26.99 -13.95 -9.51
N ASP A 262 27.96 -14.50 -10.24
CA ASP A 262 27.75 -15.75 -10.99
C ASP A 262 27.46 -16.95 -10.05
N ALA A 263 28.00 -16.92 -8.82
CA ALA A 263 27.68 -17.92 -7.80
C ALA A 263 26.21 -17.85 -7.36
N ASP A 264 25.66 -16.64 -7.18
CA ASP A 264 24.24 -16.44 -6.87
C ASP A 264 23.33 -17.00 -7.96
N LEU A 265 23.68 -16.75 -9.23
CA LEU A 265 22.92 -17.26 -10.37
C LEU A 265 22.94 -18.79 -10.46
N SER A 266 24.09 -19.41 -10.19
CA SER A 266 24.26 -20.86 -10.25
C SER A 266 23.35 -21.61 -9.26
N SER A 267 23.06 -20.98 -8.11
CA SER A 267 22.23 -21.53 -7.04
C SER A 267 20.82 -20.94 -6.99
N MET A 268 20.46 -20.06 -7.94
CA MET A 268 19.20 -19.33 -7.94
C MET A 268 18.01 -20.29 -8.18
N PRO A 269 17.02 -20.34 -7.28
CA PRO A 269 15.84 -21.17 -7.47
C PRO A 269 15.08 -20.79 -8.74
N GLY A 270 14.56 -21.79 -9.45
CA GLY A 270 13.82 -21.58 -10.69
C GLY A 270 12.62 -20.63 -10.53
N GLY A 271 11.94 -20.66 -9.38
CA GLY A 271 10.83 -19.74 -9.08
C GLY A 271 11.26 -18.26 -9.04
N VAL A 272 12.46 -17.97 -8.52
CA VAL A 272 13.02 -16.61 -8.50
C VAL A 272 13.48 -16.21 -9.89
N ARG A 273 14.19 -17.09 -10.61
CA ARG A 273 14.61 -16.82 -12.00
C ARG A 273 13.41 -16.50 -12.90
N ARG A 274 12.33 -17.28 -12.77
CA ARG A 274 11.10 -17.12 -13.54
C ARG A 274 10.53 -15.70 -13.42
N ALA A 275 10.63 -15.06 -12.25
CA ALA A 275 10.06 -13.73 -12.01
C ALA A 275 10.61 -12.65 -12.97
N PHE A 276 11.82 -12.84 -13.49
CA PHE A 276 12.50 -11.89 -14.38
C PHE A 276 12.51 -12.34 -15.85
N GLY A 277 11.66 -13.31 -16.21
CA GLY A 277 11.66 -13.92 -17.54
C GLY A 277 12.77 -14.95 -17.72
N PHE A 278 12.73 -15.67 -18.84
CA PHE A 278 13.64 -16.77 -19.16
C PHE A 278 13.69 -17.01 -20.67
N THR A 279 14.38 -18.06 -21.13
CA THR A 279 14.44 -18.42 -22.54
C THR A 279 13.84 -19.80 -22.80
N ASP A 280 13.25 -19.98 -23.99
CA ASP A 280 12.88 -21.30 -24.49
C ASP A 280 14.11 -22.08 -25.01
N SER A 281 13.90 -23.32 -25.47
CA SER A 281 14.96 -24.17 -26.03
C SER A 281 15.64 -23.59 -27.27
N ASN A 282 15.03 -22.61 -27.93
CA ASN A 282 15.55 -21.95 -29.12
C ASN A 282 16.23 -20.61 -28.78
N GLY A 283 16.31 -20.24 -27.49
CA GLY A 283 16.93 -18.99 -27.03
C GLY A 283 16.05 -17.75 -27.18
N ASN A 284 14.75 -17.93 -27.46
CA ASN A 284 13.77 -16.84 -27.51
C ASN A 284 13.38 -16.42 -26.10
N ALA A 285 13.24 -15.12 -25.87
CA ALA A 285 12.84 -14.59 -24.58
C ALA A 285 11.35 -14.82 -24.29
N LEU A 286 11.07 -15.28 -23.07
CA LEU A 286 9.75 -15.48 -22.53
C LEU A 286 9.55 -14.62 -21.27
N ASP A 287 8.35 -14.10 -21.10
CA ASP A 287 7.98 -13.42 -19.85
C ASP A 287 7.84 -14.40 -18.67
N ARG A 288 7.57 -13.88 -17.47
CA ARG A 288 7.42 -14.70 -16.25
C ARG A 288 6.24 -15.69 -16.27
N GLN A 289 5.34 -15.59 -17.25
CA GLN A 289 4.24 -16.51 -17.51
C GLN A 289 4.55 -17.50 -18.66
N GLY A 290 5.75 -17.45 -19.24
CA GLY A 290 6.14 -18.29 -20.37
C GLY A 290 5.57 -17.82 -21.71
N ARG A 291 5.08 -16.57 -21.80
CA ARG A 291 4.56 -16.02 -23.05
C ARG A 291 5.69 -15.36 -23.85
N PRO A 292 5.73 -15.52 -25.18
CA PRO A 292 6.68 -14.80 -26.02
C PRO A 292 6.58 -13.28 -25.84
N ILE A 293 7.73 -12.61 -25.82
CA ILE A 293 7.77 -11.15 -25.76
C ILE A 293 7.60 -10.60 -27.19
N PRO A 294 6.64 -9.70 -27.44
CA PRO A 294 6.43 -9.11 -28.76
C PRO A 294 7.68 -8.36 -29.28
N PRO A 295 7.96 -8.38 -30.59
CA PRO A 295 9.16 -7.75 -31.17
C PRO A 295 9.32 -6.25 -30.87
N GLU A 296 8.20 -5.55 -30.72
CA GLU A 296 8.15 -4.12 -30.40
C GLU A 296 8.54 -3.79 -28.95
N ARG A 297 8.61 -4.80 -28.08
CA ARG A 297 9.05 -4.64 -26.69
C ARG A 297 10.46 -5.16 -26.53
N ARG A 298 11.26 -4.45 -25.75
CA ARG A 298 12.58 -4.96 -25.37
C ARG A 298 12.43 -6.27 -24.60
N ALA A 299 13.01 -7.31 -25.17
CA ALA A 299 12.92 -8.66 -24.63
C ALA A 299 14.16 -8.97 -23.78
N PHE A 300 13.95 -9.25 -22.50
CA PHE A 300 15.03 -9.68 -21.62
C PHE A 300 15.02 -11.20 -21.44
N LYS A 301 16.21 -11.81 -21.45
CA LYS A 301 16.39 -13.27 -21.43
C LYS A 301 16.57 -13.84 -20.01
N GLY A 302 16.11 -13.10 -18.99
CA GLY A 302 16.20 -13.49 -17.58
C GLY A 302 17.44 -12.96 -16.86
N MET A 303 17.50 -13.25 -15.55
CA MET A 303 18.60 -12.81 -14.66
C MET A 303 19.97 -13.23 -15.20
N GLY A 304 20.92 -12.30 -15.17
CA GLY A 304 22.29 -12.53 -15.64
C GLY A 304 22.48 -12.52 -17.15
N SER A 305 21.41 -12.43 -17.95
CA SER A 305 21.52 -12.30 -19.41
C SER A 305 22.02 -10.92 -19.81
N ASP A 306 22.77 -10.84 -20.91
CA ASP A 306 23.18 -9.57 -21.48
C ASP A 306 21.96 -8.80 -22.01
N MET A 307 21.81 -7.56 -21.55
CA MET A 307 20.73 -6.68 -21.95
C MET A 307 21.10 -5.80 -23.16
N GLY A 308 22.36 -5.80 -23.60
CA GLY A 308 22.86 -4.99 -24.70
C GLY A 308 23.08 -3.51 -24.32
N SER A 309 22.96 -2.61 -25.29
CA SER A 309 23.12 -1.16 -25.11
C SER A 309 21.80 -0.41 -25.32
N VAL A 310 21.76 0.87 -24.91
CA VAL A 310 20.69 1.83 -25.22
C VAL A 310 21.30 3.16 -25.60
N THR A 311 20.70 3.86 -26.56
CA THR A 311 21.04 5.24 -26.84
C THR A 311 20.16 6.15 -26.01
N ASP A 312 20.76 7.05 -25.23
CA ASP A 312 20.02 8.10 -24.54
C ASP A 312 19.48 9.09 -25.58
N PRO A 313 18.15 9.25 -25.71
CA PRO A 313 17.57 10.13 -26.73
C PRO A 313 17.84 11.62 -26.47
N ARG A 314 18.26 12.00 -25.26
CA ARG A 314 18.57 13.39 -24.90
C ARG A 314 19.99 13.79 -25.25
N THR A 315 20.95 12.88 -25.04
CA THR A 315 22.38 13.17 -25.22
C THR A 315 22.95 12.53 -26.49
N GLY A 316 22.29 11.52 -27.04
CA GLY A 316 22.80 10.69 -28.13
C GLY A 316 23.87 9.68 -27.70
N GLU A 317 24.19 9.61 -26.41
CA GLU A 317 25.22 8.72 -25.88
C GLU A 317 24.74 7.27 -25.84
N GLU A 318 25.61 6.33 -26.22
CA GLU A 318 25.36 4.90 -26.05
C GLU A 318 25.74 4.45 -24.64
N VAL A 319 24.77 3.93 -23.90
CA VAL A 319 24.93 3.36 -22.57
C VAL A 319 24.89 1.85 -22.66
N LYS A 320 25.97 1.19 -22.24
CA LYS A 320 26.01 -0.26 -22.07
C LYS A 320 25.20 -0.67 -20.84
N VAL A 321 24.07 -1.33 -21.05
CA VAL A 321 23.14 -1.71 -19.96
C VAL A 321 23.73 -2.82 -19.08
N GLY A 322 24.48 -3.74 -19.70
CA GLY A 322 25.16 -4.83 -19.02
C GLY A 322 24.28 -6.05 -18.74
N ARG A 323 24.80 -6.98 -17.93
CA ARG A 323 24.07 -8.20 -17.54
C ARG A 323 22.99 -7.88 -16.50
N MET A 324 21.79 -8.42 -16.68
CA MET A 324 20.64 -8.12 -15.82
C MET A 324 20.94 -8.41 -14.33
N LEU A 325 20.80 -7.37 -13.50
CA LEU A 325 20.93 -7.37 -12.04
C LEU A 325 22.29 -7.87 -11.50
N MET A 326 23.30 -7.98 -12.36
CA MET A 326 24.66 -8.35 -11.95
C MET A 326 25.36 -7.15 -11.33
N ARG A 327 26.27 -7.41 -10.39
CA ARG A 327 27.09 -6.35 -9.78
C ARG A 327 27.88 -5.57 -10.83
N ASP A 328 28.12 -4.30 -10.50
CA ASP A 328 28.91 -3.37 -11.30
C ASP A 328 28.38 -3.12 -12.72
N GLN A 329 27.09 -3.39 -12.96
CA GLN A 329 26.42 -3.10 -14.23
C GLN A 329 25.57 -1.83 -14.14
N TRP A 330 25.42 -1.12 -15.25
CA TRP A 330 24.63 0.11 -15.28
C TRP A 330 23.18 -0.08 -14.84
N ASN A 331 22.55 -1.20 -15.22
CA ASN A 331 21.16 -1.50 -14.81
C ASN A 331 21.02 -1.72 -13.30
N MET A 332 22.11 -2.12 -12.64
CA MET A 332 22.18 -2.33 -11.18
C MET A 332 22.42 -1.01 -10.44
N ALA A 333 23.12 -0.05 -11.04
CA ALA A 333 23.34 1.25 -10.42
C ALA A 333 22.01 1.95 -10.04
N LEU A 334 22.05 2.79 -9.00
CA LEU A 334 20.90 3.55 -8.54
C LEU A 334 20.36 4.47 -9.64
N TYR A 335 19.05 4.70 -9.58
CA TYR A 335 18.39 5.73 -10.37
C TYR A 335 19.05 7.10 -10.09
N PRO A 336 19.39 7.92 -11.11
CA PRO A 336 20.39 9.00 -10.95
C PRO A 336 20.15 10.00 -9.81
N PRO A 337 18.92 10.47 -9.53
CA PRO A 337 18.66 11.33 -8.37
C PRO A 337 19.06 10.69 -7.03
N LEU A 338 18.82 9.39 -6.88
CA LEU A 338 19.19 8.63 -5.68
C LEU A 338 20.65 8.23 -5.67
N ALA A 339 21.27 8.03 -6.83
CA ALA A 339 22.72 7.83 -6.93
C ALA A 339 23.48 9.03 -6.36
N ALA A 340 23.05 10.25 -6.71
CA ALA A 340 23.63 11.48 -6.14
C ALA A 340 23.47 11.54 -4.61
N ALA A 341 22.29 11.19 -4.10
CA ALA A 341 22.05 11.13 -2.66
C ALA A 341 22.95 10.09 -1.97
N TYR A 342 23.11 8.90 -2.54
CA TYR A 342 24.01 7.88 -1.99
C TYR A 342 25.47 8.36 -1.95
N GLU A 343 25.96 8.98 -3.02
CA GLU A 343 27.34 9.51 -3.06
C GLU A 343 27.60 10.60 -2.04
N GLU A 344 26.60 11.44 -1.72
CA GLU A 344 26.67 12.36 -0.59
C GLU A 344 26.67 11.61 0.74
N GLY A 345 25.73 10.68 0.93
CA GLY A 345 25.50 9.98 2.19
C GLY A 345 26.66 9.09 2.62
N ARG A 346 27.32 8.43 1.68
CA ARG A 346 28.48 7.57 1.98
C ARG A 346 29.70 8.35 2.47
N GLN A 347 29.74 9.67 2.27
CA GLN A 347 30.81 10.57 2.70
C GLN A 347 30.51 11.23 4.06
N LEU A 348 29.35 10.95 4.67
CA LEU A 348 29.01 11.54 5.97
C LEU A 348 30.03 11.11 7.04
N PRO A 349 30.48 12.05 7.89
CA PRO A 349 31.49 11.77 8.90
C PRO A 349 30.95 10.90 10.05
N ASP A 350 29.65 10.99 10.31
CA ASP A 350 28.93 10.17 11.28
C ASP A 350 27.81 9.40 10.58
N LYS A 351 27.72 8.09 10.86
CA LYS A 351 26.80 7.14 10.23
C LYS A 351 26.71 7.24 8.69
N PRO A 352 27.82 7.02 7.93
CA PRO A 352 27.78 7.03 6.47
C PRO A 352 26.77 6.03 5.89
N ASP A 353 26.14 6.38 4.78
CA ASP A 353 25.23 5.46 4.09
C ASP A 353 25.95 4.16 3.70
N VAL A 354 25.25 3.03 3.79
CA VAL A 354 25.83 1.70 3.53
C VAL A 354 25.15 1.05 2.33
N TRP A 355 25.95 0.48 1.43
CA TRP A 355 25.47 -0.35 0.34
C TRP A 355 25.47 -1.83 0.74
N ILE A 356 24.37 -2.53 0.48
CA ILE A 356 24.27 -3.97 0.68
C ILE A 356 23.60 -4.62 -0.54
N ASP A 357 24.31 -5.58 -1.14
CA ASP A 357 23.77 -6.39 -2.23
C ASP A 357 22.89 -7.51 -1.67
N LYS A 358 21.69 -7.68 -2.23
CA LYS A 358 20.86 -8.88 -2.04
C LYS A 358 20.76 -9.71 -3.31
N ASN A 359 20.56 -10.99 -3.11
CA ASN A 359 20.45 -11.99 -4.19
C ASN A 359 19.08 -12.67 -4.24
N ARG A 360 18.09 -12.16 -3.50
CA ARG A 360 16.68 -12.57 -3.55
C ARG A 360 15.77 -11.35 -3.49
N MET A 361 14.46 -11.60 -3.60
CA MET A 361 13.43 -10.56 -3.45
C MET A 361 13.54 -9.90 -2.08
N SER A 362 13.53 -10.70 -1.02
CA SER A 362 13.79 -10.24 0.35
C SER A 362 15.29 -10.08 0.58
N GLY A 363 15.70 -8.96 1.18
CA GLY A 363 17.07 -8.78 1.68
C GLY A 363 17.35 -9.50 3.00
N MET A 364 16.36 -10.15 3.58
CA MET A 364 16.42 -10.83 4.89
C MET A 364 16.09 -12.33 4.76
N TRP A 365 16.16 -12.90 3.56
CA TRP A 365 15.75 -14.28 3.33
C TRP A 365 16.66 -15.30 4.00
N GLY A 366 16.10 -16.47 4.33
CA GLY A 366 16.89 -17.61 4.81
C GLY A 366 17.43 -17.44 6.23
N PRO A 367 18.46 -18.23 6.60
CA PRO A 367 19.00 -18.21 7.96
C PRO A 367 19.63 -16.86 8.34
N GLU A 368 20.52 -16.32 7.51
CA GLU A 368 21.18 -15.04 7.71
C GLU A 368 21.65 -14.47 6.36
N THR A 369 21.43 -13.17 6.13
CA THR A 369 21.95 -12.41 4.98
C THR A 369 22.99 -11.38 5.43
N ASP A 370 23.75 -10.82 4.49
CA ASP A 370 24.67 -9.72 4.78
C ASP A 370 23.97 -8.49 5.39
N CYS A 371 22.71 -8.25 4.99
CA CYS A 371 21.87 -7.20 5.57
C CYS A 371 21.58 -7.47 7.04
N GLU A 372 21.13 -8.69 7.36
CA GLU A 372 20.85 -9.07 8.75
C GLU A 372 22.10 -9.03 9.62
N ALA A 373 23.21 -9.60 9.15
CA ALA A 373 24.47 -9.59 9.87
C ALA A 373 24.93 -8.15 10.17
N PHE A 374 24.77 -7.24 9.21
CA PHE A 374 25.07 -5.82 9.40
C PHE A 374 24.15 -5.17 10.44
N LEU A 375 22.83 -5.36 10.33
CA LEU A 375 21.84 -4.79 11.25
C LEU A 375 22.08 -5.24 12.69
N ARG A 376 22.34 -6.55 12.90
CA ARG A 376 22.64 -7.11 14.22
C ARG A 376 23.94 -6.55 14.79
N LYS A 377 24.98 -6.44 13.96
CA LYS A 377 26.28 -5.87 14.39
C LYS A 377 26.17 -4.40 14.79
N GLU A 378 25.35 -3.61 14.11
CA GLU A 378 25.10 -2.20 14.45
C GLU A 378 24.12 -2.01 15.62
N GLY A 379 23.51 -3.10 16.13
CA GLY A 379 22.50 -3.03 17.20
C GLY A 379 21.17 -2.40 16.75
N ILE A 380 20.86 -2.48 15.44
CA ILE A 380 19.61 -1.98 14.88
C ILE A 380 18.48 -2.95 15.22
N THR A 381 17.35 -2.41 15.70
CA THR A 381 16.13 -3.16 16.04
C THR A 381 14.93 -2.69 15.23
N THR A 382 14.89 -1.40 14.86
CA THR A 382 13.80 -0.80 14.10
C THR A 382 14.22 -0.52 12.65
N LEU A 383 13.39 -0.95 11.68
CA LEU A 383 13.59 -0.74 10.25
C LEU A 383 12.49 0.15 9.69
N VAL A 384 12.88 1.29 9.11
CA VAL A 384 12.03 2.13 8.29
C VAL A 384 12.21 1.71 6.83
N LEU A 385 11.21 1.07 6.23
CA LEU A 385 11.32 0.44 4.92
C LEU A 385 10.71 1.32 3.82
N ALA A 386 11.45 1.41 2.71
CA ALA A 386 11.06 2.16 1.52
C ALA A 386 11.59 1.51 0.23
N GLY A 387 11.11 1.97 -0.93
CA GLY A 387 11.64 1.58 -2.23
C GLY A 387 10.66 0.80 -3.11
N VAL A 388 11.16 -0.09 -3.97
CA VAL A 388 10.35 -0.81 -4.95
C VAL A 388 10.65 -2.32 -4.97
N ASN A 389 9.70 -3.18 -5.34
CA ASN A 389 8.27 -2.92 -5.45
C ASN A 389 7.58 -3.11 -4.09
N THR A 390 6.59 -2.28 -3.76
CA THR A 390 5.84 -2.35 -2.49
C THR A 390 5.36 -3.76 -2.16
N ASP A 391 4.75 -4.45 -3.13
CA ASP A 391 4.15 -5.78 -2.99
C ASP A 391 5.12 -6.95 -3.22
N GLN A 392 6.40 -6.68 -3.46
CA GLN A 392 7.41 -7.70 -3.78
C GLN A 392 8.64 -7.56 -2.88
N CYS A 393 9.71 -6.90 -3.32
CA CYS A 393 10.96 -6.83 -2.58
C CYS A 393 10.82 -6.10 -1.24
N VAL A 394 10.03 -5.03 -1.19
CA VAL A 394 9.74 -4.30 0.05
C VAL A 394 8.95 -5.20 1.00
N HIS A 395 7.82 -5.75 0.55
CA HIS A 395 7.00 -6.64 1.38
C HIS A 395 7.75 -7.90 1.84
N GLY A 396 8.51 -8.55 0.96
CA GLY A 396 9.29 -9.73 1.29
C GLY A 396 10.35 -9.43 2.36
N THR A 397 11.07 -8.31 2.22
CA THR A 397 12.04 -7.86 3.22
C THR A 397 11.36 -7.54 4.55
N LEU A 398 10.20 -6.87 4.51
CA LEU A 398 9.40 -6.53 5.68
C LEU A 398 8.94 -7.79 6.43
N LEU A 399 8.36 -8.77 5.74
CA LEU A 399 7.86 -9.98 6.38
C LEU A 399 8.99 -10.80 7.01
N ASP A 400 10.11 -10.96 6.31
CA ASP A 400 11.25 -11.68 6.87
C ASP A 400 11.85 -10.93 8.08
N ALA A 401 11.97 -9.60 8.00
CA ALA A 401 12.43 -8.77 9.11
C ALA A 401 11.49 -8.88 10.34
N TYR A 402 10.18 -8.79 10.13
CA TYR A 402 9.17 -8.98 11.17
C TYR A 402 9.32 -10.36 11.86
N ASN A 403 9.42 -11.44 11.08
CA ASN A 403 9.57 -12.79 11.62
C ASN A 403 10.91 -12.98 12.36
N LYS A 404 11.93 -12.19 12.00
CA LYS A 404 13.23 -12.14 12.69
C LYS A 404 13.24 -11.19 13.90
N GLY A 405 12.09 -10.60 14.25
CA GLY A 405 11.94 -9.77 15.44
C GLY A 405 12.45 -8.33 15.29
N PHE A 406 12.55 -7.80 14.07
CA PHE A 406 12.75 -6.38 13.85
C PHE A 406 11.41 -5.63 13.85
N ASP A 407 11.38 -4.42 14.40
CA ASP A 407 10.20 -3.56 14.32
C ASP A 407 10.14 -2.91 12.94
N CYS A 408 9.03 -3.09 12.24
CA CYS A 408 8.91 -2.62 10.86
C CYS A 408 8.03 -1.36 10.78
N VAL A 409 8.52 -0.33 10.11
CA VAL A 409 7.79 0.90 9.79
C VAL A 409 7.83 1.10 8.28
N LEU A 410 6.69 0.99 7.59
CA LEU A 410 6.61 1.20 6.16
C LEU A 410 6.34 2.67 5.83
N LEU A 411 7.15 3.25 4.94
CA LEU A 411 6.87 4.57 4.35
C LEU A 411 5.98 4.40 3.11
N SER A 412 4.68 4.63 3.24
CA SER A 412 3.69 4.27 2.22
C SER A 412 3.92 5.02 0.89
N ASP A 413 4.19 6.33 0.96
CA ASP A 413 4.53 7.19 -0.18
C ASP A 413 6.02 7.18 -0.53
N GLY A 414 6.86 6.55 0.32
CA GLY A 414 8.25 6.19 0.04
C GLY A 414 8.39 4.84 -0.67
N CYS A 415 7.27 4.17 -0.97
CA CYS A 415 7.21 2.91 -1.69
C CYS A 415 6.44 3.04 -3.01
N GLY A 416 6.78 2.22 -4.00
CA GLY A 416 6.07 2.20 -5.28
C GLY A 416 5.92 0.82 -5.89
N THR A 417 4.80 0.57 -6.57
CA THR A 417 4.63 -0.62 -7.40
C THR A 417 3.79 -0.34 -8.65
N THR A 418 4.00 -1.12 -9.71
CA THR A 418 3.16 -1.11 -10.93
C THR A 418 2.16 -2.27 -10.95
N SER A 419 2.08 -3.06 -9.88
CA SER A 419 1.03 -4.05 -9.67
C SER A 419 -0.34 -3.36 -9.51
N PRO A 420 -1.46 -4.08 -9.68
CA PRO A 420 -2.78 -3.55 -9.36
C PRO A 420 -2.84 -3.03 -7.92
N ASP A 421 -3.61 -1.98 -7.67
CA ASP A 421 -3.66 -1.31 -6.37
C ASP A 421 -3.97 -2.26 -5.21
N ALA A 422 -4.85 -3.25 -5.42
CA ALA A 422 -5.18 -4.26 -4.41
C ALA A 422 -3.96 -5.01 -3.84
N ALA A 423 -2.89 -5.19 -4.64
CA ALA A 423 -1.65 -5.81 -4.16
C ALA A 423 -0.91 -4.91 -3.16
N ARG A 424 -0.85 -3.61 -3.44
CA ARG A 424 -0.27 -2.59 -2.56
C ARG A 424 -1.12 -2.42 -1.30
N GLU A 425 -2.43 -2.27 -1.46
CA GLU A 425 -3.39 -2.08 -0.36
C GLU A 425 -3.36 -3.25 0.63
N GLY A 426 -3.26 -4.49 0.15
CA GLY A 426 -3.13 -5.66 1.02
C GLY A 426 -1.87 -5.63 1.88
N VAL A 427 -0.75 -5.19 1.32
CA VAL A 427 0.52 -5.05 2.06
C VAL A 427 0.45 -3.93 3.08
N GLU A 428 -0.05 -2.76 2.68
CA GLU A 428 -0.21 -1.61 3.57
C GLU A 428 -1.16 -1.91 4.73
N PHE A 429 -2.29 -2.57 4.45
CA PHE A 429 -3.24 -2.99 5.48
C PHE A 429 -2.60 -3.95 6.49
N ASN A 430 -1.92 -4.99 6.01
CA ASN A 430 -1.28 -5.98 6.90
C ASN A 430 -0.13 -5.36 7.68
N CYS A 431 0.65 -4.46 7.07
CA CYS A 431 1.71 -3.74 7.76
C CYS A 431 1.14 -2.90 8.91
N ALA A 432 0.13 -2.09 8.65
CA ALA A 432 -0.42 -1.18 9.65
C ALA A 432 -1.12 -1.89 10.83
N ASN A 433 -1.61 -3.12 10.63
CA ASN A 433 -2.45 -3.82 11.60
C ASN A 433 -1.82 -5.07 12.22
N VAL A 434 -0.78 -5.65 11.61
CA VAL A 434 -0.26 -6.97 12.03
C VAL A 434 1.27 -6.98 12.07
N THR A 435 1.92 -6.62 10.96
CA THR A 435 3.36 -6.87 10.78
C THR A 435 4.25 -5.65 11.03
N GLY A 436 3.70 -4.55 11.54
CA GLY A 436 4.46 -3.34 11.86
C GLY A 436 3.59 -2.10 12.01
N PHE A 437 4.10 -0.99 11.49
CA PHE A 437 3.45 0.32 11.47
C PHE A 437 3.61 0.97 10.11
N MET A 438 2.79 1.98 9.80
CA MET A 438 2.86 2.68 8.53
C MET A 438 2.75 4.20 8.74
N THR A 439 3.54 4.96 7.99
CA THR A 439 3.50 6.42 7.97
C THR A 439 3.89 6.93 6.58
N THR A 440 3.83 8.24 6.37
CA THR A 440 4.34 8.89 5.14
C THR A 440 5.76 9.41 5.37
N CYS A 441 6.49 9.66 4.29
CA CYS A 441 7.83 10.25 4.32
C CYS A 441 7.80 11.60 5.03
N GLU A 442 6.79 12.42 4.74
CA GLU A 442 6.59 13.73 5.34
C GLU A 442 6.24 13.65 6.85
N ASP A 443 5.29 12.81 7.25
CA ASP A 443 4.91 12.67 8.67
C ASP A 443 6.05 12.03 9.49
N PHE A 444 6.81 11.11 8.90
CA PHE A 444 8.04 10.61 9.50
C PHE A 444 9.06 11.74 9.72
N ALA A 445 9.34 12.54 8.69
CA ALA A 445 10.27 13.67 8.80
C ALA A 445 9.81 14.72 9.83
N LYS A 446 8.51 14.98 9.94
CA LYS A 446 7.94 15.83 11.01
C LYS A 446 8.17 15.24 12.40
N GLY A 447 8.00 13.93 12.58
CA GLY A 447 8.29 13.25 13.84
C GLY A 447 9.77 13.34 14.23
N VAL A 448 10.66 13.25 13.25
CA VAL A 448 12.11 13.45 13.42
C VAL A 448 12.43 14.90 13.82
N ALA A 449 11.84 15.89 13.14
CA ALA A 449 12.06 17.31 13.41
C ALA A 449 11.42 17.79 14.73
N GLY A 450 10.36 17.10 15.18
CA GLY A 450 9.66 17.34 16.43
C GLY A 450 10.45 16.97 17.69
N ARG A 451 11.74 16.62 17.56
CA ARG A 451 12.73 16.51 18.64
C ARG A 451 12.82 17.86 19.36
N GLY A 452 11.86 18.10 20.26
CA GLY A 452 11.66 19.38 20.90
C GLY A 452 12.95 19.92 21.49
N SER A 453 13.10 21.24 21.35
CA SER A 453 14.08 22.12 22.00
C SER A 453 14.05 21.96 23.53
N GLY A 454 14.58 20.85 24.03
CA GLY A 454 14.90 20.62 25.43
C GLY A 454 16.34 21.08 25.69
N THR A 455 16.53 22.40 25.76
CA THR A 455 17.64 23.00 26.51
C THR A 455 17.21 23.22 27.95
#